data_AF-A0A967UKM8-F1
#
_entry.id   AF-A0A967UKM8-F1
#
_cell.length_a   1.000
_cell.length_b   1.000
_cell.length_c   1.000
_cell.angle_alpha   90.00
_cell.angle_beta   90.00
_cell.angle_gamma   90.00
#
_symmetry.space_group_name_H-M   'P 1'
#
loop_
_entity.id
_entity.type
_entity.pdbx_description
1 polymer ?
#
loop_
_entity_poly.entity_id
_entity_poly.type
_entity_poly.pdbx_seq_one_letter_code
_entity_poly.pdbx_strand_id
1 'polypeptide(L)'
;PGSAWRRVKFYLLFFLTAAALFGVQLFGLFDPLSIFLRSLTFAIYPAYNLVMNGAFDVFYEHRVPLVSPLLDDAYPFFRDNLMAFHQPVYTLALFTFAVFVGIILLEKVERRFWCKNLCPLGALFGLCSGRSLVGRTPDALCPDCRACSLECRMGATGEKGHSKQECVLCLDCTGYCPDQRVGFGWQGAPSGGTGVDLGRRGTLAAVAGGVLVAPVVRIAPESYRRNAYLLRPPGAVDEAEFLQRCIRCGECLKVCIGQALHPAFLQAGATGLWTPLLVPRIGYCEYNCTLCGQVCPTGALQRLSLPEKHKTVIGIAVIDKNRCLPFVRGEECLVCEEHCPTGEKAIVFDEKTVESGPNRGQRIKFPRIVKKRCVGCGICETKCPVEGRSAVLVTNEGESRRKRDAWV
;
A
#
# COMPACT_ATOMS: atom_id res chain seq x y z
N PRO A 1 -3.89 -34.13 -10.30
CA PRO A 1 -2.92 -33.06 -9.90
C PRO A 1 -3.51 -31.96 -8.98
N GLY A 2 -4.81 -31.65 -9.04
CA GLY A 2 -5.39 -30.44 -8.43
C GLY A 2 -5.77 -30.47 -6.93
N SER A 3 -5.67 -31.59 -6.21
CA SER A 3 -6.13 -31.66 -4.80
C SER A 3 -5.06 -31.26 -3.76
N ALA A 4 -3.77 -31.41 -4.08
CA ALA A 4 -2.69 -31.10 -3.14
C ALA A 4 -2.54 -29.59 -2.90
N TRP A 5 -2.63 -28.79 -3.97
CA TRP A 5 -2.51 -27.33 -3.93
C TRP A 5 -3.65 -26.64 -3.18
N ARG A 6 -4.87 -27.22 -3.19
CA ARG A 6 -6.02 -26.70 -2.45
C ARG A 6 -5.80 -26.66 -0.93
N ARG A 7 -4.92 -27.50 -0.40
CA ARG A 7 -4.57 -27.49 1.03
C ARG A 7 -3.65 -26.33 1.40
N VAL A 8 -2.91 -25.77 0.44
CA VAL A 8 -1.94 -24.69 0.66
C VAL A 8 -2.62 -23.43 1.19
N LYS A 9 -3.76 -23.01 0.64
CA LYS A 9 -4.51 -21.84 1.16
C LYS A 9 -4.89 -21.98 2.63
N PHE A 10 -5.22 -23.19 3.10
CA PHE A 10 -5.56 -23.44 4.50
C PHE A 10 -4.30 -23.39 5.37
N TYR A 11 -3.21 -24.04 4.96
CA TYR A 11 -1.94 -23.93 5.67
C TYR A 11 -1.42 -22.50 5.73
N LEU A 12 -1.55 -21.73 4.64
CA LEU A 12 -1.24 -20.31 4.63
C LEU A 12 -2.12 -19.54 5.60
N LEU A 13 -3.44 -19.78 5.63
CA LEU A 13 -4.33 -19.16 6.60
C LEU A 13 -3.89 -19.44 8.04
N PHE A 14 -3.58 -20.69 8.40
CA PHE A 14 -3.13 -21.03 9.75
C PHE A 14 -1.78 -20.38 10.09
N PHE A 15 -0.85 -20.36 9.14
CA PHE A 15 0.44 -19.68 9.29
C PHE A 15 0.25 -18.17 9.52
N LEU A 16 -0.55 -17.50 8.68
CA LEU A 16 -0.79 -16.06 8.78
C LEU A 16 -1.53 -15.68 10.06
N THR A 17 -2.53 -16.47 10.47
CA THR A 17 -3.25 -16.28 11.74
C THR A 17 -2.32 -16.45 12.93
N ALA A 18 -1.50 -17.51 12.95
CA ALA A 18 -0.53 -17.72 14.02
C ALA A 18 0.50 -16.58 14.06
N ALA A 19 1.05 -16.17 12.91
CA ALA A 19 1.97 -15.04 12.85
C ALA A 19 1.34 -13.74 13.38
N ALA A 20 0.09 -13.45 13.00
CA ALA A 20 -0.64 -12.26 13.43
C ALA A 20 -0.89 -12.25 14.96
N LEU A 21 -1.25 -13.41 15.54
CA LEU A 21 -1.43 -13.55 16.99
C LEU A 21 -0.15 -13.26 17.80
N PHE A 22 1.03 -13.48 17.19
CA PHE A 22 2.32 -13.17 17.80
C PHE A 22 2.88 -11.80 17.35
N GLY A 23 2.04 -10.94 16.76
CA GLY A 23 2.36 -9.55 16.44
C GLY A 23 3.03 -9.34 15.07
N VAL A 24 3.00 -10.33 14.18
CA VAL A 24 3.51 -10.23 12.80
C VAL A 24 2.36 -10.28 11.81
N GLN A 25 1.88 -9.11 11.39
CA GLN A 25 0.77 -9.00 10.46
C GLN A 25 1.25 -9.07 9.00
N LEU A 26 0.92 -10.18 8.31
CA LEU A 26 1.26 -10.44 6.91
C LEU A 26 0.04 -10.61 5.98
N PHE A 27 -1.19 -10.52 6.49
CA PHE A 27 -2.41 -10.70 5.69
C PHE A 27 -2.49 -9.74 4.49
N GLY A 28 -2.05 -8.49 4.65
CA GLY A 28 -2.04 -7.48 3.57
C GLY A 28 -1.16 -7.82 2.36
N LEU A 29 -0.30 -8.85 2.46
CA LEU A 29 0.50 -9.33 1.33
C LEU A 29 -0.27 -10.32 0.44
N PHE A 30 -1.25 -11.04 1.02
CA PHE A 30 -2.00 -12.11 0.36
C PHE A 30 -3.50 -11.81 0.21
N ASP A 31 -3.97 -10.69 0.78
CA ASP A 31 -5.34 -10.23 0.63
C ASP A 31 -5.61 -9.75 -0.82
N PRO A 32 -6.54 -10.38 -1.56
CA PRO A 32 -6.83 -10.00 -2.94
C PRO A 32 -7.31 -8.56 -3.07
N LEU A 33 -8.03 -8.01 -2.08
CA LEU A 33 -8.51 -6.62 -2.13
C LEU A 33 -7.35 -5.64 -2.01
N SER A 34 -6.47 -5.85 -1.03
CA SER A 34 -5.25 -5.04 -0.87
C SER A 34 -4.33 -5.13 -2.08
N ILE A 35 -4.14 -6.33 -2.66
CA ILE A 35 -3.36 -6.50 -3.90
C ILE A 35 -3.99 -5.72 -5.06
N PHE A 36 -5.30 -5.82 -5.23
CA PHE A 36 -6.03 -5.15 -6.31
C PHE A 36 -5.95 -3.63 -6.19
N LEU A 37 -6.31 -3.06 -5.03
CA LEU A 37 -6.26 -1.62 -4.77
C LEU A 37 -4.85 -1.06 -4.94
N ARG A 38 -3.84 -1.79 -4.48
CA ARG A 38 -2.43 -1.41 -4.63
C ARG A 38 -1.99 -1.40 -6.10
N SER A 39 -2.41 -2.40 -6.88
CA SER A 39 -2.09 -2.49 -8.31
C SER A 39 -2.78 -1.37 -9.10
N LEU A 40 -4.03 -1.07 -8.75
CA LEU A 40 -4.74 0.09 -9.28
C LEU A 40 -4.00 1.38 -8.95
N THR A 41 -3.62 1.58 -7.69
CA THR A 41 -3.01 2.82 -7.21
C THR A 41 -1.61 3.04 -7.76
N PHE A 42 -0.75 2.02 -7.75
CA PHE A 42 0.68 2.20 -8.04
C PHE A 42 1.04 2.03 -9.51
N ALA A 43 0.22 1.32 -10.29
CA ALA A 43 0.55 1.00 -11.68
C ALA A 43 -0.52 1.52 -12.64
N ILE A 44 -1.77 1.08 -12.47
CA ILE A 44 -2.83 1.35 -13.46
C ILE A 44 -3.23 2.83 -13.46
N TYR A 45 -3.40 3.45 -12.29
CA TYR A 45 -3.82 4.85 -12.19
C TYR A 45 -2.75 5.84 -12.69
N PRO A 46 -1.45 5.70 -12.36
CA PRO A 46 -0.38 6.45 -13.02
C PRO A 46 -0.32 6.27 -14.53
N ALA A 47 -0.43 5.03 -15.03
CA ALA A 47 -0.41 4.76 -16.45
C ALA A 47 -1.62 5.39 -17.16
N TYR A 48 -2.81 5.28 -16.57
CA TYR A 48 -4.03 5.93 -17.06
C TYR A 48 -3.84 7.45 -17.16
N ASN A 49 -3.35 8.11 -16.11
CA ASN A 49 -3.10 9.56 -16.14
C ASN A 49 -2.05 9.95 -17.18
N LEU A 50 -0.99 9.16 -17.33
CA LEU A 50 0.04 9.43 -18.35
C LEU A 50 -0.54 9.37 -19.76
N VAL A 51 -1.34 8.34 -20.04
CA VAL A 51 -1.98 8.15 -21.34
C VAL A 51 -3.03 9.23 -21.60
N MET A 52 -3.85 9.58 -20.61
CA MET A 52 -4.87 10.62 -20.75
C MET A 52 -4.25 12.00 -20.96
N ASN A 53 -3.26 12.40 -20.14
CA ASN A 53 -2.57 13.66 -20.32
C ASN A 53 -1.92 13.74 -21.70
N GLY A 54 -1.18 12.70 -22.12
CA GLY A 54 -0.57 12.66 -23.44
C GLY A 54 -1.59 12.68 -24.59
N ALA A 55 -2.75 12.04 -24.43
CA ALA A 55 -3.82 12.10 -25.42
C ALA A 55 -4.40 13.52 -25.53
N PHE A 56 -4.73 14.16 -24.41
CA PHE A 56 -5.23 15.53 -24.39
C PHE A 56 -4.20 16.52 -24.96
N ASP A 57 -2.93 16.37 -24.62
CA ASP A 57 -1.84 17.21 -25.17
C ASP A 57 -1.76 17.08 -26.70
N VAL A 58 -1.80 15.85 -27.23
CA VAL A 58 -1.77 15.61 -28.70
C VAL A 58 -2.96 16.24 -29.40
N PHE A 59 -4.18 16.09 -28.87
CA PHE A 59 -5.39 16.66 -29.48
C PHE A 59 -5.45 18.19 -29.35
N TYR A 60 -4.84 18.75 -28.31
CA TYR A 60 -4.71 20.19 -28.14
C TYR A 60 -3.71 20.78 -29.14
N GLU A 61 -2.57 20.12 -29.37
CA GLU A 61 -1.56 20.52 -30.34
C GLU A 61 -2.02 20.32 -31.81
N HIS A 62 -2.71 19.21 -32.10
CA HIS A 62 -3.19 18.85 -33.43
C HIS A 62 -4.70 19.07 -33.54
N ARG A 63 -5.11 20.32 -33.74
CA ARG A 63 -6.53 20.69 -33.80
C ARG A 63 -7.24 20.02 -34.98
N VAL A 64 -8.11 19.06 -34.67
CA VAL A 64 -9.01 18.41 -35.64
C VAL A 64 -10.38 19.09 -35.57
N PRO A 65 -10.86 19.75 -36.65
CA PRO A 65 -12.03 20.62 -36.61
C PRO A 65 -13.31 20.00 -36.03
N LEU A 66 -13.47 18.68 -36.15
CA LEU A 66 -14.66 17.95 -35.68
C LEU A 66 -14.56 17.44 -34.24
N VAL A 67 -13.33 17.26 -33.72
CA VAL A 67 -13.08 16.55 -32.45
C VAL A 67 -12.67 17.53 -31.34
N SER A 68 -11.91 18.58 -31.68
CA SER A 68 -11.41 19.56 -30.71
C SER A 68 -12.52 20.23 -29.88
N PRO A 69 -13.65 20.71 -30.46
CA PRO A 69 -14.70 21.34 -29.66
C PRO A 69 -15.32 20.39 -28.62
N LEU A 70 -15.54 19.13 -29.00
CA LEU A 70 -16.10 18.11 -28.11
C LEU A 70 -15.13 17.77 -26.96
N LEU A 71 -13.84 17.69 -27.27
CA LEU A 71 -12.80 17.41 -26.27
C LEU A 71 -12.60 18.58 -25.31
N ASP A 72 -12.64 19.82 -25.80
CA ASP A 72 -12.52 21.02 -24.97
C ASP A 72 -13.67 21.10 -23.96
N ASP A 73 -14.90 20.78 -24.38
CA ASP A 73 -16.06 20.72 -23.49
C ASP A 73 -16.00 19.56 -22.49
N ALA A 74 -15.42 18.42 -22.90
CA ALA A 74 -15.26 17.25 -22.03
C ALA A 74 -14.10 17.39 -21.03
N TYR A 75 -13.04 18.11 -21.38
CA TYR A 75 -11.80 18.18 -20.60
C TYR A 75 -12.01 18.59 -19.12
N PRO A 76 -12.82 19.61 -18.77
CA PRO A 76 -13.08 19.96 -17.37
C PRO A 76 -13.64 18.79 -16.56
N PHE A 77 -14.55 18.02 -17.14
CA PHE A 77 -15.13 16.84 -16.49
C PHE A 77 -14.05 15.79 -16.20
N PHE A 78 -13.21 15.46 -17.19
CA PHE A 78 -12.11 14.50 -17.03
C PHE A 78 -11.10 15.00 -15.99
N ARG A 79 -10.69 16.26 -16.07
CA ARG A 79 -9.73 16.90 -15.16
C ARG A 79 -10.22 16.87 -13.71
N ASP A 80 -11.49 17.18 -13.49
CA ASP A 80 -12.02 17.38 -12.14
C ASP A 80 -12.50 16.07 -11.47
N ASN A 81 -12.82 15.03 -12.25
CA ASN A 81 -13.41 13.78 -11.72
C ASN A 81 -12.58 12.52 -11.95
N LEU A 82 -11.80 12.44 -13.03
CA LEU A 82 -11.15 11.21 -13.47
C LEU A 82 -9.62 11.27 -13.40
N MET A 83 -9.04 12.45 -13.63
CA MET A 83 -7.61 12.66 -13.68
C MET A 83 -7.08 13.16 -12.33
N ALA A 84 -5.80 12.88 -12.08
CA ALA A 84 -5.06 13.40 -10.94
C ALA A 84 -4.63 14.84 -11.24
N PHE A 85 -4.65 15.70 -10.22
CA PHE A 85 -4.16 17.07 -10.33
C PHE A 85 -2.69 17.15 -10.76
N HIS A 86 -1.89 16.16 -10.35
CA HIS A 86 -0.51 15.98 -10.79
C HIS A 86 -0.29 14.52 -11.19
N GLN A 87 0.55 14.30 -12.19
CA GLN A 87 0.94 12.96 -12.64
C GLN A 87 1.52 12.17 -11.45
N PRO A 88 0.86 11.08 -11.01
CA PRO A 88 1.30 10.35 -9.84
C PRO A 88 2.49 9.44 -10.17
N VAL A 89 3.50 9.42 -9.31
CA VAL A 89 4.68 8.54 -9.46
C VAL A 89 4.95 7.72 -8.20
N TYR A 90 5.31 6.44 -8.37
CA TYR A 90 5.62 5.55 -7.25
C TYR A 90 6.88 4.74 -7.49
N THR A 91 7.76 4.69 -6.47
CA THR A 91 9.05 3.98 -6.51
C THR A 91 8.94 2.49 -6.80
N LEU A 92 7.85 1.83 -6.39
CA LEU A 92 7.60 0.40 -6.62
C LEU A 92 6.46 0.12 -7.62
N ALA A 93 6.18 1.05 -8.54
CA ALA A 93 5.14 0.88 -9.56
C ALA A 93 5.36 -0.40 -10.40
N LEU A 94 6.54 -0.53 -11.01
CA LEU A 94 6.90 -1.67 -11.87
C LEU A 94 6.91 -2.99 -11.10
N PHE A 95 7.49 -3.01 -9.88
CA PHE A 95 7.51 -4.20 -9.03
C PHE A 95 6.08 -4.66 -8.69
N THR A 96 5.22 -3.73 -8.31
CA THR A 96 3.81 -4.03 -7.98
C THR A 96 3.05 -4.54 -9.20
N PHE A 97 3.26 -3.91 -10.36
CA PHE A 97 2.66 -4.35 -11.62
C PHE A 97 3.10 -5.76 -12.00
N ALA A 98 4.40 -6.07 -11.87
CA ALA A 98 4.94 -7.40 -12.16
C ALA A 98 4.32 -8.48 -11.25
N VAL A 99 4.14 -8.18 -9.95
CA VAL A 99 3.43 -9.10 -9.02
C VAL A 99 1.98 -9.32 -9.48
N PHE A 100 1.27 -8.26 -9.86
CA PHE A 100 -0.12 -8.36 -10.31
C PHE A 100 -0.26 -9.17 -11.61
N VAL A 101 0.58 -8.90 -12.61
CA VAL A 101 0.65 -9.67 -13.85
C VAL A 101 1.01 -11.13 -13.56
N GLY A 102 1.95 -11.38 -12.64
CA GLY A 102 2.28 -12.72 -12.18
C GLY A 102 1.06 -13.47 -11.63
N ILE A 103 0.24 -12.80 -10.81
CA ILE A 103 -1.00 -13.38 -10.28
C ILE A 103 -2.00 -13.70 -11.40
N ILE A 104 -2.17 -12.82 -12.40
CA ILE A 104 -3.04 -13.08 -13.56
C ILE A 104 -2.52 -14.25 -14.38
N LEU A 105 -1.20 -14.32 -14.62
CA LEU A 105 -0.59 -15.40 -15.38
C LEU A 105 -0.74 -16.77 -14.72
N LEU A 106 -0.92 -16.84 -13.39
CA LEU A 106 -1.26 -18.09 -12.69
C LEU A 106 -2.60 -18.67 -13.17
N GLU A 107 -3.50 -17.87 -13.75
CA GLU A 107 -4.75 -18.40 -14.34
C GLU A 107 -4.50 -19.30 -15.55
N LYS A 108 -3.34 -19.20 -16.22
CA LYS A 108 -2.95 -20.14 -17.29
C LYS A 108 -2.68 -21.55 -16.75
N VAL A 109 -2.36 -21.68 -15.47
CA VAL A 109 -2.13 -22.98 -14.81
C VAL A 109 -3.46 -23.59 -14.39
N GLU A 110 -4.32 -22.81 -13.73
CA GLU A 110 -5.67 -23.23 -13.35
C GLU A 110 -6.62 -22.03 -13.31
N ARG A 111 -7.85 -22.18 -13.81
CA ARG A 111 -8.89 -21.14 -13.68
C ARG A 111 -9.02 -20.71 -12.21
N ARG A 112 -8.89 -19.41 -11.93
CA ARG A 112 -8.94 -18.83 -10.57
C ARG A 112 -7.89 -19.44 -9.60
N PHE A 113 -6.69 -19.72 -10.08
CA PHE A 113 -5.61 -20.35 -9.31
C PHE A 113 -5.39 -19.70 -7.93
N TRP A 114 -5.31 -18.36 -7.88
CA TRP A 114 -5.10 -17.63 -6.62
C TRP A 114 -6.17 -17.94 -5.58
N CYS A 115 -7.45 -17.79 -5.95
CA CYS A 115 -8.58 -18.03 -5.05
C CYS A 115 -8.68 -19.48 -4.58
N LYS A 116 -8.32 -20.44 -5.46
CA LYS A 116 -8.37 -21.87 -5.15
C LYS A 116 -7.23 -22.37 -4.27
N ASN A 117 -6.03 -21.83 -4.48
CA ASN A 117 -4.81 -22.46 -3.96
C ASN A 117 -4.01 -21.58 -3.00
N LEU A 118 -4.12 -20.25 -3.08
CA LEU A 118 -3.27 -19.32 -2.30
C LEU A 118 -4.06 -18.34 -1.42
N CYS A 119 -5.29 -17.98 -1.77
CA CYS A 119 -6.01 -16.91 -1.09
C CYS A 119 -6.45 -17.34 0.33
N PRO A 120 -5.95 -16.68 1.41
CA PRO A 120 -6.33 -17.01 2.78
C PRO A 120 -7.80 -16.69 3.06
N LEU A 121 -8.38 -15.67 2.41
CA LEU A 121 -9.80 -15.35 2.51
C LEU A 121 -10.67 -16.47 1.93
N GLY A 122 -10.25 -17.06 0.81
CA GLY A 122 -10.92 -18.24 0.22
C GLY A 122 -10.85 -19.46 1.14
N ALA A 123 -9.74 -19.66 1.84
CA ALA A 123 -9.63 -20.72 2.85
C ALA A 123 -10.56 -20.47 4.04
N LEU A 124 -10.64 -19.23 4.53
CA LEU A 124 -11.54 -18.86 5.63
C LEU A 124 -13.00 -19.13 5.28
N PHE A 125 -13.44 -18.70 4.08
CA PHE A 125 -14.79 -18.99 3.61
C PHE A 125 -15.03 -20.49 3.43
N GLY A 126 -14.06 -21.25 2.94
CA GLY A 126 -14.16 -22.70 2.84
C GLY A 126 -14.30 -23.42 4.19
N LEU A 127 -13.66 -22.91 5.26
CA LEU A 127 -13.86 -23.43 6.62
C LEU A 127 -15.27 -23.12 7.16
N CYS A 128 -15.80 -21.94 6.84
CA CYS A 128 -17.13 -21.52 7.30
C CYS A 128 -18.28 -22.12 6.47
N SER A 129 -18.03 -22.53 5.22
CA SER A 129 -19.09 -22.95 4.30
C SER A 129 -19.75 -24.29 4.65
N GLY A 130 -19.16 -25.09 5.55
CA GLY A 130 -19.80 -26.27 6.13
C GLY A 130 -21.11 -25.95 6.86
N ARG A 131 -21.29 -24.69 7.31
CA ARG A 131 -22.50 -24.17 7.96
C ARG A 131 -23.33 -23.25 7.05
N SER A 132 -23.12 -23.33 5.73
CA SER A 132 -23.88 -22.50 4.79
C SER A 132 -25.38 -22.78 4.89
N LEU A 133 -26.18 -21.72 5.08
CA LEU A 133 -27.64 -21.77 5.13
C LEU A 133 -28.26 -22.04 3.76
N VAL A 134 -27.56 -21.60 2.70
CA VAL A 134 -27.94 -21.81 1.31
C VAL A 134 -27.05 -22.91 0.74
N GLY A 135 -27.67 -23.92 0.13
CA GLY A 135 -26.94 -25.01 -0.49
C GLY A 135 -27.53 -25.40 -1.84
N ARG A 136 -26.70 -26.08 -2.64
CA ARG A 136 -27.06 -26.61 -3.95
C ARG A 136 -27.92 -27.87 -3.77
N THR A 137 -28.96 -28.01 -4.59
CA THR A 137 -29.77 -29.22 -4.74
C THR A 137 -29.84 -29.62 -6.21
N PRO A 138 -29.66 -30.91 -6.57
CA PRO A 138 -29.15 -32.00 -5.74
C PRO A 138 -27.66 -31.78 -5.35
N ASP A 139 -27.18 -32.46 -4.32
CA ASP A 139 -25.75 -32.40 -3.92
C ASP A 139 -24.86 -33.25 -4.84
N ALA A 140 -25.39 -34.38 -5.31
CA ALA A 140 -24.76 -35.20 -6.33
C ALA A 140 -24.81 -34.54 -7.73
N LEU A 141 -23.89 -34.97 -8.60
CA LEU A 141 -23.91 -34.61 -10.01
C LEU A 141 -24.82 -35.56 -10.78
N CYS A 142 -25.53 -35.01 -11.78
CA CYS A 142 -26.29 -35.81 -12.71
C CYS A 142 -25.32 -36.65 -13.57
N PRO A 143 -25.54 -37.98 -13.69
CA PRO A 143 -24.61 -38.88 -14.37
C PRO A 143 -24.59 -38.69 -15.90
N ASP A 144 -25.64 -38.07 -16.44
CA ASP A 144 -25.94 -37.89 -17.87
C ASP A 144 -25.15 -36.74 -18.52
N CYS A 145 -25.23 -35.51 -18.00
CA CYS A 145 -24.66 -34.33 -18.66
C CYS A 145 -23.29 -33.91 -18.11
N ARG A 146 -23.07 -34.04 -16.79
CA ARG A 146 -21.86 -33.56 -16.06
C ARG A 146 -21.45 -32.10 -16.33
N ALA A 147 -22.30 -31.29 -16.97
CA ALA A 147 -22.00 -29.90 -17.37
C ALA A 147 -21.56 -29.03 -16.18
N CYS A 148 -22.20 -29.23 -15.03
CA CYS A 148 -21.84 -28.55 -13.79
C CYS A 148 -20.39 -28.80 -13.36
N SER A 149 -19.79 -29.96 -13.65
CA SER A 149 -18.39 -30.26 -13.28
C SER A 149 -17.41 -29.65 -14.26
N LEU A 150 -17.73 -29.67 -15.56
CA LEU A 150 -16.89 -29.13 -16.63
C LEU A 150 -16.81 -27.60 -16.57
N GLU A 151 -17.93 -26.93 -16.30
CA GLU A 151 -18.01 -25.46 -16.32
C GLU A 151 -17.73 -24.79 -14.97
N CYS A 152 -17.67 -25.54 -13.87
CA CYS A 152 -17.44 -24.95 -12.56
C CYS A 152 -16.06 -24.29 -12.48
N ARG A 153 -16.04 -22.96 -12.50
CA ARG A 153 -14.81 -22.14 -12.42
C ARG A 153 -13.99 -22.43 -11.17
N MET A 154 -14.64 -22.81 -10.06
CA MET A 154 -13.99 -23.17 -8.80
C MET A 154 -13.66 -24.67 -8.70
N GLY A 155 -14.13 -25.51 -9.62
CA GLY A 155 -13.97 -26.97 -9.51
C GLY A 155 -14.55 -27.51 -8.19
N ALA A 156 -15.66 -26.93 -7.74
CA ALA A 156 -16.38 -27.33 -6.53
C ALA A 156 -17.25 -28.57 -6.79
N THR A 157 -17.71 -28.75 -8.02
CA THR A 157 -18.44 -29.92 -8.49
C THR A 157 -17.46 -30.87 -9.20
N GLY A 158 -17.21 -32.04 -8.62
CA GLY A 158 -16.31 -33.04 -9.19
C GLY A 158 -16.89 -34.45 -9.06
N GLU A 159 -16.11 -35.47 -9.40
CA GLU A 159 -16.58 -36.87 -9.38
C GLU A 159 -17.13 -37.32 -8.01
N LYS A 160 -16.64 -36.73 -6.91
CA LYS A 160 -17.09 -36.99 -5.54
C LYS A 160 -18.34 -36.19 -5.13
N GLY A 161 -18.99 -35.50 -6.07
CA GLY A 161 -20.13 -34.62 -5.81
C GLY A 161 -19.74 -33.15 -5.63
N HIS A 162 -20.62 -32.39 -5.01
CA HIS A 162 -20.45 -30.98 -4.74
C HIS A 162 -19.71 -30.73 -3.41
N SER A 163 -18.59 -30.01 -3.48
CA SER A 163 -17.75 -29.64 -2.34
C SER A 163 -18.10 -28.23 -1.86
N LYS A 164 -18.79 -28.13 -0.72
CA LYS A 164 -19.19 -26.84 -0.12
C LYS A 164 -17.98 -25.94 0.19
N GLN A 165 -16.82 -26.51 0.51
CA GLN A 165 -15.60 -25.75 0.90
C GLN A 165 -14.91 -25.04 -0.25
N GLU A 166 -15.22 -25.45 -1.48
CA GLU A 166 -14.67 -24.85 -2.70
C GLU A 166 -15.74 -24.03 -3.45
N CYS A 167 -17.01 -24.21 -3.10
CA CYS A 167 -18.12 -23.48 -3.70
C CYS A 167 -18.23 -22.06 -3.13
N VAL A 168 -18.10 -21.07 -4.01
CA VAL A 168 -18.28 -19.64 -3.67
C VAL A 168 -19.73 -19.15 -3.86
N LEU A 169 -20.68 -20.08 -4.04
CA LEU A 169 -22.11 -19.78 -4.25
C LEU A 169 -22.38 -18.74 -5.35
N CYS A 170 -21.67 -18.83 -6.49
CA CYS A 170 -21.90 -17.95 -7.64
C CYS A 170 -23.20 -18.24 -8.40
N LEU A 171 -23.87 -19.35 -8.10
CA LEU A 171 -25.13 -19.82 -8.70
C LEU A 171 -25.07 -20.16 -10.20
N ASP A 172 -23.93 -19.96 -10.88
CA ASP A 172 -23.77 -20.21 -12.33
C ASP A 172 -24.26 -21.59 -12.81
N CYS A 173 -24.18 -22.63 -11.96
CA CYS A 173 -24.61 -23.98 -12.31
C CYS A 173 -26.12 -24.13 -12.53
N THR A 174 -26.96 -23.17 -12.13
CA THR A 174 -28.37 -23.12 -12.54
C THR A 174 -28.51 -22.76 -14.02
N GLY A 175 -27.66 -21.86 -14.52
CA GLY A 175 -27.66 -21.42 -15.91
C GLY A 175 -27.07 -22.44 -16.89
N TYR A 176 -26.04 -23.20 -16.47
CA TYR A 176 -25.42 -24.24 -17.31
C TYR A 176 -26.18 -25.57 -17.32
N CYS A 177 -27.22 -25.73 -16.50
CA CYS A 177 -27.98 -26.97 -16.41
C CYS A 177 -29.02 -27.03 -17.54
N PRO A 178 -28.87 -27.91 -18.55
CA PRO A 178 -29.79 -27.97 -19.69
C PRO A 178 -31.22 -28.31 -19.27
N ASP A 179 -31.36 -29.16 -18.25
CA ASP A 179 -32.67 -29.66 -17.77
C ASP A 179 -33.17 -28.90 -16.53
N GLN A 180 -32.53 -27.78 -16.16
CA GLN A 180 -32.89 -26.97 -14.99
C GLN A 180 -33.06 -27.75 -13.66
N ARG A 181 -32.36 -28.87 -13.50
CA ARG A 181 -32.43 -29.74 -12.31
C ARG A 181 -31.69 -29.17 -11.08
N VAL A 182 -30.92 -28.10 -11.26
CA VAL A 182 -30.08 -27.52 -10.22
C VAL A 182 -30.77 -26.32 -9.60
N GLY A 183 -30.98 -26.37 -8.29
CA GLY A 183 -31.52 -25.28 -7.49
C GLY A 183 -30.58 -24.87 -6.36
N PHE A 184 -30.84 -23.69 -5.81
CA PHE A 184 -30.26 -23.25 -4.54
C PHE A 184 -31.40 -22.84 -3.61
N GLY A 185 -31.33 -23.30 -2.37
CA GLY A 185 -32.38 -23.03 -1.40
C GLY A 185 -31.85 -23.11 0.02
N TRP A 186 -32.67 -22.63 0.94
CA TRP A 186 -32.46 -22.76 2.38
C TRP A 186 -32.48 -24.24 2.76
N GLN A 187 -31.41 -24.73 3.38
CA GLN A 187 -31.32 -26.11 3.84
C GLN A 187 -31.60 -26.19 5.34
N GLY A 188 -32.65 -26.93 5.72
CA GLY A 188 -33.18 -26.99 7.09
C GLY A 188 -32.32 -27.71 8.13
N ALA A 189 -31.20 -28.30 7.71
CA ALA A 189 -30.15 -28.79 8.61
C ALA A 189 -28.81 -28.75 7.84
N PRO A 190 -27.68 -28.43 8.50
CA PRO A 190 -26.37 -28.58 7.87
C PRO A 190 -26.17 -30.07 7.57
N SER A 191 -26.37 -30.46 6.31
CA SER A 191 -25.95 -31.79 5.84
C SER A 191 -24.44 -31.87 6.06
N GLY A 192 -24.01 -32.86 6.85
CA GLY A 192 -22.64 -33.04 7.30
C GLY A 192 -21.69 -33.08 6.11
N GLY A 193 -21.18 -31.90 5.73
CA GLY A 193 -20.19 -31.78 4.69
C GLY A 193 -18.94 -32.52 5.15
N THR A 194 -18.36 -33.30 4.25
CA THR A 194 -17.03 -33.87 4.46
C THR A 194 -16.10 -32.73 4.89
N GLY A 195 -15.62 -32.75 6.14
CA GLY A 195 -14.75 -31.69 6.65
C GLY A 195 -13.52 -31.51 5.74
N VAL A 196 -12.88 -30.35 5.78
CA VAL A 196 -11.61 -30.17 5.05
C VAL A 196 -10.61 -31.17 5.63
N ASP A 197 -10.21 -32.16 4.82
CA ASP A 197 -9.22 -33.16 5.23
C ASP A 197 -7.82 -32.51 5.23
N LEU A 198 -7.50 -31.89 6.36
CA LEU A 198 -6.20 -31.32 6.66
C LEU A 198 -5.40 -32.33 7.47
N GLY A 199 -4.30 -32.81 6.89
CA GLY A 199 -3.38 -33.67 7.63
C GLY A 199 -2.85 -32.96 8.87
N ARG A 200 -3.01 -33.60 10.04
CA ARG A 200 -2.58 -33.05 11.36
C ARG A 200 -1.16 -32.51 11.34
N ARG A 201 -0.22 -33.21 10.71
CA ARG A 201 1.19 -32.80 10.59
C ARG A 201 1.34 -31.48 9.83
N GLY A 202 0.62 -31.30 8.72
CA GLY A 202 0.68 -30.08 7.91
C GLY A 202 0.10 -28.88 8.65
N THR A 203 -1.02 -29.06 9.35
CA THR A 203 -1.63 -27.99 10.16
C THR A 203 -0.72 -27.57 11.32
N LEU A 204 -0.14 -28.54 12.04
CA LEU A 204 0.82 -28.26 13.12
C LEU A 204 2.07 -27.57 12.59
N ALA A 205 2.60 -27.99 11.44
CA ALA A 205 3.75 -27.34 10.82
C ALA A 205 3.45 -25.90 10.39
N ALA A 206 2.26 -25.64 9.83
CA ALA A 206 1.84 -24.29 9.45
C ALA A 206 1.70 -23.35 10.66
N VAL A 207 1.04 -23.83 11.72
CA VAL A 207 0.92 -23.07 12.98
C VAL A 207 2.29 -22.84 13.60
N ALA A 208 3.11 -23.89 13.75
CA ALA A 208 4.46 -23.77 14.30
C ALA A 208 5.33 -22.80 13.49
N GLY A 209 5.27 -22.86 12.16
CA GLY A 209 5.96 -21.92 11.27
C GLY A 209 5.49 -20.47 11.51
N GLY A 210 4.18 -20.24 11.67
CA GLY A 210 3.63 -18.92 11.96
C GLY A 210 4.04 -18.40 13.34
N VAL A 211 4.13 -19.27 14.35
CA VAL A 211 4.66 -18.90 15.68
C VAL A 211 6.16 -18.57 15.58
N LEU A 212 6.94 -19.39 14.88
CA LEU A 212 8.39 -19.25 14.75
C LEU A 212 8.80 -18.03 13.89
N VAL A 213 7.92 -17.51 13.03
CA VAL A 213 8.23 -16.30 12.26
C VAL A 213 8.37 -15.07 13.16
N ALA A 214 7.63 -15.00 14.28
CA ALA A 214 7.65 -13.86 15.18
C ALA A 214 9.02 -13.61 15.83
N PRO A 215 9.69 -14.60 16.47
CA PRO A 215 11.05 -14.40 16.95
C PRO A 215 12.03 -14.15 15.80
N VAL A 216 11.87 -14.79 14.64
CA VAL A 216 12.74 -14.55 13.46
C VAL A 216 12.70 -13.09 13.00
N VAL A 217 11.51 -12.49 12.93
CA VAL A 217 11.35 -11.08 12.58
C VAL A 217 11.94 -10.16 13.64
N ARG A 218 11.90 -10.54 14.93
CA ARG A 218 12.46 -9.74 16.03
C ARG A 218 13.98 -9.82 16.16
N ILE A 219 14.59 -10.95 15.76
CA ILE A 219 16.05 -11.09 15.71
C ILE A 219 16.65 -10.55 14.42
N ALA A 220 15.85 -10.44 13.35
CA ALA A 220 16.28 -9.81 12.12
C ALA A 220 16.74 -8.37 12.43
N PRO A 221 17.81 -7.88 11.79
CA PRO A 221 18.24 -6.50 12.00
C PRO A 221 17.06 -5.57 11.72
N GLU A 222 16.60 -4.85 12.74
CA GLU A 222 15.52 -3.88 12.58
C GLU A 222 16.03 -2.71 11.75
N SER A 223 15.92 -2.85 10.43
CA SER A 223 16.28 -1.79 9.50
C SER A 223 15.51 -0.51 9.83
N TYR A 224 14.29 -0.61 10.35
CA TYR A 224 13.50 0.53 10.82
C TYR A 224 14.09 1.25 12.05
N ARG A 225 14.76 0.56 13.00
CA ARG A 225 15.35 1.22 14.17
C ARG A 225 16.59 2.04 13.79
N ARG A 226 17.39 1.51 12.85
CA ARG A 226 18.63 2.14 12.37
C ARG A 226 18.43 3.11 11.20
N ASN A 227 17.28 3.07 10.52
CA ASN A 227 17.02 3.94 9.39
C ASN A 227 16.50 5.30 9.85
N ALA A 228 17.40 6.29 9.88
CA ALA A 228 17.08 7.68 10.19
C ALA A 228 16.12 8.34 9.17
N TYR A 229 15.93 7.73 8.00
CA TYR A 229 15.06 8.23 6.93
C TYR A 229 13.73 7.49 6.84
N LEU A 230 13.40 6.62 7.82
CA LEU A 230 12.07 6.05 7.91
C LEU A 230 11.10 7.07 8.49
N LEU A 231 10.53 7.87 7.61
CA LEU A 231 9.51 8.88 7.92
C LEU A 231 8.12 8.31 7.62
N ARG A 232 7.21 8.36 8.59
CA ARG A 232 5.80 8.01 8.40
C ARG A 232 4.96 9.28 8.26
N PRO A 233 3.79 9.24 7.58
CA PRO A 233 2.89 10.38 7.54
C PRO A 233 2.36 10.76 8.94
N PRO A 234 1.84 11.98 9.10
CA PRO A 234 1.25 12.42 10.36
C PRO A 234 0.12 11.49 10.82
N GLY A 235 0.02 11.29 12.13
CA GLY A 235 -0.97 10.41 12.75
C GLY A 235 -0.57 8.94 12.77
N ALA A 236 0.60 8.56 12.25
CA ALA A 236 1.12 7.21 12.43
C ALA A 236 1.32 6.89 13.92
N VAL A 237 0.80 5.73 14.34
CA VAL A 237 1.09 5.15 15.66
C VAL A 237 2.55 4.68 15.74
N ASP A 238 2.96 4.15 16.90
CA ASP A 238 4.28 3.53 17.08
C ASP A 238 4.59 2.51 15.96
N GLU A 239 5.85 2.36 15.54
CA GLU A 239 6.20 1.51 14.37
C GLU A 239 5.74 0.06 14.52
N ALA A 240 5.89 -0.52 15.71
CA ALA A 240 5.51 -1.92 15.92
C ALA A 240 3.99 -2.09 15.80
N GLU A 241 3.23 -1.17 16.40
CA GLU A 241 1.77 -1.12 16.32
C GLU A 241 1.30 -0.81 14.89
N PHE A 242 2.01 0.09 14.20
CA PHE A 242 1.71 0.50 12.84
C PHE A 242 1.81 -0.68 11.88
N LEU A 243 2.88 -1.47 11.97
CA LEU A 243 3.07 -2.67 11.15
C LEU A 243 2.03 -3.76 11.43
N GLN A 244 1.48 -3.80 12.66
CA GLN A 244 0.39 -4.73 13.04
C GLN A 244 -0.98 -4.27 12.52
N ARG A 245 -1.21 -2.96 12.41
CA ARG A 245 -2.48 -2.38 11.95
C ARG A 245 -2.55 -2.13 10.45
N CYS A 246 -1.43 -1.86 9.79
CA CYS A 246 -1.41 -1.51 8.37
C CYS A 246 -1.72 -2.72 7.48
N ILE A 247 -2.83 -2.68 6.76
CA ILE A 247 -3.20 -3.71 5.77
C ILE A 247 -2.56 -3.48 4.39
N ARG A 248 -1.73 -2.44 4.22
CA ARG A 248 -0.98 -2.16 2.97
C ARG A 248 -1.89 -1.98 1.74
N CYS A 249 -3.07 -1.40 1.93
CA CYS A 249 -4.07 -1.17 0.88
C CYS A 249 -3.66 -0.12 -0.16
N GLY A 250 -2.80 0.85 0.21
CA GLY A 250 -2.33 1.89 -0.69
C GLY A 250 -3.15 3.19 -0.69
N GLU A 251 -4.30 3.25 -0.02
CA GLU A 251 -5.21 4.41 -0.08
C GLU A 251 -4.56 5.71 0.42
N CYS A 252 -3.79 5.66 1.51
CA CYS A 252 -3.09 6.84 2.01
C CYS A 252 -2.03 7.40 1.04
N LEU A 253 -1.45 6.53 0.20
CA LEU A 253 -0.51 6.92 -0.85
C LEU A 253 -1.27 7.58 -2.01
N LYS A 254 -2.41 6.99 -2.40
CA LYS A 254 -3.29 7.51 -3.46
C LYS A 254 -3.74 8.95 -3.20
N VAL A 255 -4.19 9.25 -1.98
CA VAL A 255 -4.73 10.57 -1.61
C VAL A 255 -3.66 11.60 -1.25
N CYS A 256 -2.37 11.25 -1.34
CA CYS A 256 -1.28 12.16 -0.99
C CYS A 256 -1.11 13.23 -2.08
N ILE A 257 -1.75 14.38 -1.89
CA ILE A 257 -1.69 15.51 -2.85
C ILE A 257 -0.27 16.05 -3.08
N GLY A 258 0.61 15.93 -2.09
CA GLY A 258 2.01 16.35 -2.20
C GLY A 258 2.92 15.26 -2.79
N GLN A 259 2.37 14.10 -3.16
CA GLN A 259 3.09 12.94 -3.71
C GLN A 259 4.34 12.53 -2.92
N ALA A 260 4.31 12.72 -1.60
CA ALA A 260 5.45 12.44 -0.74
C ALA A 260 5.48 10.98 -0.28
N LEU A 261 4.33 10.30 -0.28
CA LEU A 261 4.20 8.95 0.24
C LEU A 261 4.45 7.92 -0.85
N HIS A 262 5.45 7.07 -0.62
CA HIS A 262 5.83 5.98 -1.48
C HIS A 262 5.80 4.64 -0.74
N PRO A 263 5.58 3.53 -1.45
CA PRO A 263 5.62 2.21 -0.82
C PRO A 263 7.05 1.85 -0.42
N ALA A 264 7.24 1.51 0.85
CA ALA A 264 8.50 0.98 1.36
C ALA A 264 8.80 -0.40 0.74
N PHE A 265 10.06 -0.64 0.40
CA PHE A 265 10.57 -1.95 -0.01
C PHE A 265 11.17 -2.68 1.20
N LEU A 266 12.35 -2.25 1.65
CA LEU A 266 13.07 -2.80 2.81
C LEU A 266 13.40 -1.74 3.87
N GLN A 267 13.09 -0.47 3.60
CA GLN A 267 13.35 0.68 4.49
C GLN A 267 12.70 0.52 5.87
N ALA A 268 11.57 -0.20 5.94
CA ALA A 268 10.82 -0.51 7.16
C ALA A 268 10.93 -1.99 7.57
N GLY A 269 11.95 -2.70 7.06
CA GLY A 269 12.14 -4.13 7.26
C GLY A 269 11.32 -4.98 6.29
N ALA A 270 11.55 -6.29 6.31
CA ALA A 270 10.85 -7.24 5.43
C ALA A 270 9.33 -7.24 5.65
N THR A 271 8.89 -7.05 6.91
CA THR A 271 7.47 -6.91 7.25
C THR A 271 6.88 -5.55 6.85
N GLY A 272 7.72 -4.55 6.58
CA GLY A 272 7.31 -3.21 6.17
C GLY A 272 7.06 -3.05 4.67
N LEU A 273 7.16 -4.11 3.86
CA LEU A 273 6.91 -4.06 2.42
C LEU A 273 5.54 -3.42 2.10
N TRP A 274 5.52 -2.50 1.15
CA TRP A 274 4.37 -1.70 0.69
C TRP A 274 3.73 -0.76 1.71
N THR A 275 4.31 -0.59 2.89
CA THR A 275 3.82 0.40 3.87
C THR A 275 4.21 1.83 3.45
N PRO A 276 3.45 2.89 3.82
CA PRO A 276 3.72 4.27 3.39
C PRO A 276 4.99 4.84 4.02
N LEU A 277 5.94 5.26 3.20
CA LEU A 277 7.17 5.95 3.55
C LEU A 277 7.15 7.35 2.94
N LEU A 278 7.37 8.38 3.74
CA LEU A 278 7.55 9.74 3.22
C LEU A 278 8.95 9.89 2.63
N VAL A 279 9.05 10.30 1.37
CA VAL A 279 10.30 10.53 0.65
C VAL A 279 10.38 12.02 0.26
N PRO A 280 10.99 12.87 1.11
CA PRO A 280 10.95 14.32 0.92
C PRO A 280 11.54 14.80 -0.40
N ARG A 281 12.49 14.05 -0.98
CA ARG A 281 13.11 14.42 -2.25
C ARG A 281 12.15 14.33 -3.45
N ILE A 282 11.12 13.50 -3.38
CA ILE A 282 10.12 13.35 -4.46
C ILE A 282 8.95 14.30 -4.23
N GLY A 283 8.48 14.41 -2.98
CA GLY A 283 7.35 15.26 -2.62
C GLY A 283 7.36 15.58 -1.13
N TYR A 284 6.42 16.40 -0.66
CA TYR A 284 6.35 16.83 0.73
C TYR A 284 4.96 16.64 1.34
N CYS A 285 4.91 16.55 2.67
CA CYS A 285 3.64 16.56 3.40
C CYS A 285 3.07 17.98 3.41
N GLU A 286 2.05 18.24 2.57
CA GLU A 286 1.34 19.51 2.53
C GLU A 286 0.85 19.91 3.93
N TYR A 287 1.12 21.15 4.38
CA TYR A 287 0.92 21.60 5.76
C TYR A 287 -0.55 21.61 6.16
N ASN A 288 -1.45 22.00 5.26
CA ASN A 288 -2.90 22.11 5.51
C ASN A 288 -3.73 20.90 5.05
N CYS A 289 -3.15 19.70 4.95
CA CYS A 289 -3.86 18.48 4.48
C CYS A 289 -3.92 17.34 5.51
N THR A 290 -5.09 16.72 5.76
CA THR A 290 -5.24 15.59 6.72
C THR A 290 -5.76 14.30 6.08
N LEU A 291 -5.77 14.20 4.74
CA LEU A 291 -6.44 13.13 3.99
C LEU A 291 -5.96 11.70 4.33
N CYS A 292 -4.66 11.50 4.55
CA CYS A 292 -4.09 10.16 4.79
C CYS A 292 -4.70 9.44 6.01
N GLY A 293 -5.00 10.17 7.10
CA GLY A 293 -5.67 9.64 8.28
C GLY A 293 -7.18 9.45 8.08
N GLN A 294 -7.80 10.23 7.19
CA GLN A 294 -9.24 10.11 6.90
C GLN A 294 -9.56 8.81 6.16
N VAL A 295 -8.70 8.42 5.21
CA VAL A 295 -8.88 7.22 4.37
C VAL A 295 -8.33 5.94 4.97
N CYS A 296 -7.56 6.00 6.08
CA CYS A 296 -6.97 4.82 6.69
C CYS A 296 -8.05 3.97 7.40
N PRO A 297 -8.38 2.76 6.92
CA PRO A 297 -9.50 2.00 7.46
C PRO A 297 -9.19 1.34 8.82
N THR A 298 -7.92 1.11 9.14
CA THR A 298 -7.50 0.37 10.34
C THR A 298 -7.05 1.25 11.50
N GLY A 299 -7.05 2.57 11.32
CA GLY A 299 -6.49 3.50 12.31
C GLY A 299 -4.97 3.33 12.54
N ALA A 300 -4.24 2.72 11.59
CA ALA A 300 -2.77 2.76 11.59
C ALA A 300 -2.26 4.20 11.44
N LEU A 301 -2.99 5.02 10.68
CA LEU A 301 -2.89 6.48 10.67
C LEU A 301 -4.14 7.04 11.36
N GLN A 302 -3.95 7.75 12.45
CA GLN A 302 -5.01 8.41 13.20
C GLN A 302 -5.55 9.61 12.41
N ARG A 303 -6.85 9.87 12.58
CA ARG A 303 -7.48 11.09 12.08
C ARG A 303 -7.02 12.26 12.94
N LEU A 304 -6.40 13.24 12.31
CA LEU A 304 -5.96 14.47 12.97
C LEU A 304 -6.78 15.64 12.46
N SER A 305 -7.16 16.55 13.35
CA SER A 305 -7.56 17.90 12.97
C SER A 305 -6.35 18.70 12.45
N LEU A 306 -6.59 19.79 11.73
CA LEU A 306 -5.50 20.65 11.24
C LEU A 306 -4.60 21.18 12.38
N PRO A 307 -5.13 21.70 13.50
CA PRO A 307 -4.29 22.16 14.61
C PRO A 307 -3.43 21.06 15.24
N GLU A 308 -3.95 19.84 15.35
CA GLU A 308 -3.18 18.68 15.85
C GLU A 308 -2.07 18.30 14.87
N LYS A 309 -2.39 18.27 13.57
CA LYS A 309 -1.41 17.99 12.54
C LYS A 309 -0.27 19.00 12.52
N HIS A 310 -0.58 20.30 12.66
CA HIS A 310 0.44 21.35 12.72
C HIS A 310 1.41 21.21 13.91
N LYS A 311 1.05 20.43 14.92
CA LYS A 311 1.89 20.12 16.09
C LYS A 311 2.54 18.73 16.01
N THR A 312 2.12 17.90 15.06
CA THR A 312 2.59 16.52 14.91
C THR A 312 3.94 16.52 14.19
N VAL A 313 5.00 16.20 14.93
CA VAL A 313 6.36 16.10 14.38
C VAL A 313 6.54 14.72 13.76
N ILE A 314 6.73 14.64 12.45
CA ILE A 314 7.06 13.38 11.75
C ILE A 314 8.56 13.22 11.49
N GLY A 315 9.33 14.26 11.75
CA GLY A 315 10.78 14.30 11.61
C GLY A 315 11.31 15.72 11.80
N ILE A 316 12.63 15.89 11.69
CA ILE A 316 13.31 17.17 11.81
C ILE A 316 14.28 17.36 10.65
N ALA A 317 14.28 18.58 10.10
CA ALA A 317 15.21 18.99 9.06
C ALA A 317 16.63 19.19 9.64
N VAL A 318 17.64 18.77 8.88
CA VAL A 318 19.07 18.87 9.20
C VAL A 318 19.79 19.38 7.96
N ILE A 319 20.72 20.31 8.13
CA ILE A 319 21.49 20.91 7.02
C ILE A 319 22.84 20.21 6.93
N ASP A 320 23.13 19.63 5.78
CA ASP A 320 24.45 19.17 5.37
C ASP A 320 25.28 20.37 4.87
N LYS A 321 26.16 20.86 5.74
CA LYS A 321 27.04 22.00 5.46
C LYS A 321 28.06 21.71 4.35
N ASN A 322 28.31 20.44 4.02
CA ASN A 322 29.21 20.05 2.93
C ASN A 322 28.53 20.08 1.55
N ARG A 323 27.23 20.39 1.50
CA ARG A 323 26.48 20.53 0.24
C ARG A 323 25.74 21.86 0.11
N CYS A 324 25.41 22.50 1.23
CA CYS A 324 24.63 23.72 1.26
C CYS A 324 25.39 24.88 0.60
N LEU A 325 24.76 25.57 -0.37
CA LEU A 325 25.42 26.59 -1.20
C LEU A 325 26.07 27.72 -0.37
N PRO A 326 25.41 28.30 0.67
CA PRO A 326 26.05 29.28 1.53
C PRO A 326 27.30 28.76 2.24
N PHE A 327 27.30 27.50 2.68
CA PHE A 327 28.41 26.91 3.44
C PHE A 327 29.59 26.48 2.55
N VAL A 328 29.33 25.92 1.37
CA VAL A 328 30.36 25.36 0.50
C VAL A 328 30.91 26.38 -0.50
N ARG A 329 30.01 27.17 -1.10
CA ARG A 329 30.35 28.07 -2.21
C ARG A 329 30.33 29.55 -1.83
N GLY A 330 29.79 29.89 -0.65
CA GLY A 330 29.58 31.29 -0.27
C GLY A 330 28.53 31.98 -1.16
N GLU A 331 27.60 31.23 -1.73
CA GLU A 331 26.49 31.73 -2.54
C GLU A 331 25.22 31.86 -1.68
N GLU A 332 24.54 33.01 -1.75
CA GLU A 332 23.30 33.21 -1.00
C GLU A 332 22.15 32.34 -1.55
N CYS A 333 21.44 31.64 -0.65
CA CYS A 333 20.29 30.80 -1.01
C CYS A 333 19.24 30.83 0.09
N LEU A 334 18.04 31.31 -0.25
CA LEU A 334 16.95 31.54 0.71
C LEU A 334 15.81 30.50 0.65
N VAL A 335 15.85 29.64 -0.37
CA VAL A 335 14.76 28.74 -0.79
C VAL A 335 14.12 27.93 0.34
N CYS A 336 14.94 27.38 1.25
CA CYS A 336 14.43 26.51 2.31
C CYS A 336 13.56 27.24 3.36
N GLU A 337 13.86 28.51 3.63
CA GLU A 337 13.10 29.33 4.57
C GLU A 337 11.84 29.89 3.89
N GLU A 338 11.96 30.37 2.65
CA GLU A 338 10.83 30.89 1.86
C GLU A 338 9.70 29.86 1.77
N HIS A 339 10.04 28.60 1.48
CA HIS A 339 9.09 27.51 1.40
C HIS A 339 8.64 26.92 2.75
N CYS A 340 9.28 27.29 3.87
CA CYS A 340 8.89 26.75 5.17
C CYS A 340 7.45 27.20 5.51
N PRO A 341 6.47 26.29 5.66
CA PRO A 341 5.06 26.63 5.71
C PRO A 341 4.56 26.91 7.15
N THR A 342 5.44 26.74 8.14
CA THR A 342 5.08 26.94 9.55
C THR A 342 4.85 28.43 9.82
N GLY A 343 3.86 28.74 10.67
CA GLY A 343 3.50 30.14 10.98
C GLY A 343 4.71 30.95 11.46
N GLU A 344 5.40 30.44 12.48
CA GLU A 344 6.78 30.85 12.75
C GLU A 344 7.73 29.92 11.99
N LYS A 345 8.63 30.51 11.19
CA LYS A 345 9.55 29.77 10.33
C LYS A 345 10.46 28.86 11.16
N ALA A 346 10.52 27.59 10.76
CA ALA A 346 11.40 26.58 11.35
C ALA A 346 12.84 26.65 10.84
N ILE A 347 13.07 27.41 9.77
CA ILE A 347 14.39 27.70 9.23
C ILE A 347 14.56 29.21 9.33
N VAL A 348 15.70 29.66 9.84
CA VAL A 348 16.05 31.07 9.97
C VAL A 348 17.46 31.29 9.46
N PHE A 349 17.83 32.54 9.18
CA PHE A 349 19.17 32.89 8.72
C PHE A 349 19.96 33.61 9.80
N ASP A 350 21.23 33.22 9.92
CA ASP A 350 22.24 33.98 10.66
C ASP A 350 23.14 34.69 9.61
N GLU A 351 23.34 35.99 9.72
CA GLU A 351 24.22 36.74 8.82
C GLU A 351 25.69 36.58 9.22
N LYS A 352 26.52 36.09 8.30
CA LYS A 352 27.96 35.90 8.53
C LYS A 352 28.77 36.32 7.30
N THR A 353 30.02 36.67 7.53
CA THR A 353 30.97 36.98 6.45
C THR A 353 31.51 35.70 5.85
N VAL A 354 31.57 35.60 4.53
CA VAL A 354 32.14 34.46 3.82
C VAL A 354 33.65 34.40 4.03
N GLU A 355 34.13 33.27 4.57
CA GLU A 355 35.55 33.10 4.91
C GLU A 355 36.43 32.68 3.72
N SER A 356 35.86 32.02 2.71
CA SER A 356 36.59 31.43 1.58
C SER A 356 35.74 31.39 0.30
N GLY A 357 36.39 31.35 -0.87
CA GLY A 357 35.74 31.33 -2.18
C GLY A 357 35.66 32.70 -2.87
N PRO A 358 35.02 32.77 -4.06
CA PRO A 358 34.96 34.00 -4.87
C PRO A 358 34.22 35.15 -4.19
N ASN A 359 33.31 34.86 -3.26
CA ASN A 359 32.54 35.85 -2.51
C ASN A 359 33.15 36.19 -1.14
N ARG A 360 34.43 35.89 -0.91
CA ARG A 360 35.11 36.15 0.36
C ARG A 360 34.96 37.62 0.78
N GLY A 361 34.65 37.84 2.05
CA GLY A 361 34.47 39.19 2.62
C GLY A 361 33.06 39.76 2.47
N GLN A 362 32.18 39.15 1.66
CA GLN A 362 30.77 39.53 1.60
C GLN A 362 30.00 38.98 2.80
N ARG A 363 29.00 39.74 3.30
CA ARG A 363 28.05 39.26 4.30
C ARG A 363 26.88 38.58 3.60
N ILE A 364 26.65 37.31 3.90
CA ILE A 364 25.53 36.52 3.36
C ILE A 364 24.77 35.83 4.49
N LYS A 365 23.59 35.32 4.14
CA LYS A 365 22.69 34.60 5.04
C LYS A 365 22.98 33.09 5.07
N PHE A 366 23.24 32.54 6.26
CA PHE A 366 23.45 31.11 6.48
C PHE A 366 22.24 30.48 7.17
N PRO A 367 21.64 29.41 6.61
CA PRO A 367 20.44 28.80 7.18
C PRO A 367 20.76 28.01 8.46
N ARG A 368 19.84 28.08 9.43
CA ARG A 368 19.83 27.34 10.68
C ARG A 368 18.42 26.83 11.00
N ILE A 369 18.33 25.59 11.46
CA ILE A 369 17.06 24.95 11.83
C ILE A 369 16.72 25.25 13.30
N VAL A 370 15.50 25.75 13.53
CA VAL A 370 14.88 25.88 14.84
C VAL A 370 14.03 24.64 15.12
N LYS A 371 14.65 23.61 15.72
CA LYS A 371 14.04 22.27 15.91
C LYS A 371 12.61 22.31 16.50
N LYS A 372 12.36 23.19 17.47
CA LYS A 372 11.05 23.32 18.15
C LYS A 372 9.89 23.72 17.24
N ARG A 373 10.17 24.34 16.09
CA ARG A 373 9.17 24.80 15.11
C ARG A 373 9.03 23.83 13.93
N CYS A 374 9.97 22.91 13.77
CA CYS A 374 10.01 22.00 12.63
C CYS A 374 9.09 20.80 12.89
N VAL A 375 8.20 20.52 11.92
CA VAL A 375 7.32 19.33 11.96
C VAL A 375 7.79 18.21 11.04
N GLY A 376 8.86 18.44 10.25
CA GLY A 376 9.40 17.42 9.35
C GLY A 376 8.62 17.22 8.05
N CYS A 377 7.91 18.24 7.56
CA CYS A 377 7.07 18.10 6.36
C CYS A 377 7.83 17.77 5.07
N GLY A 378 9.14 18.03 5.00
CA GLY A 378 9.97 17.68 3.86
C GLY A 378 10.09 18.71 2.75
N ILE A 379 9.28 19.78 2.73
CA ILE A 379 9.26 20.73 1.59
C ILE A 379 10.61 21.40 1.32
N CYS A 380 11.39 21.69 2.37
CA CYS A 380 12.73 22.25 2.23
C CYS A 380 13.69 21.31 1.50
N GLU A 381 13.56 19.99 1.69
CA GLU A 381 14.34 18.97 0.99
C GLU A 381 13.87 18.82 -0.47
N THR A 382 12.55 18.84 -0.69
CA THR A 382 11.96 18.79 -2.05
C THR A 382 12.42 19.97 -2.89
N LYS A 383 12.39 21.19 -2.34
CA LYS A 383 12.68 22.44 -3.07
C LYS A 383 14.15 22.80 -3.07
N CYS A 384 15.02 22.07 -2.37
CA CYS A 384 16.44 22.37 -2.33
C CYS A 384 17.04 22.35 -3.76
N PRO A 385 17.65 23.46 -4.23
CA PRO A 385 18.12 23.60 -5.60
C PRO A 385 19.42 22.81 -5.87
N VAL A 386 20.04 22.25 -4.83
CA VAL A 386 21.24 21.43 -4.97
C VAL A 386 20.90 20.16 -5.76
N GLU A 387 21.65 19.92 -6.83
CA GLU A 387 21.51 18.74 -7.68
C GLU A 387 21.86 17.43 -6.94
N GLY A 388 21.24 16.34 -7.35
CA GLY A 388 21.37 15.04 -6.69
C GLY A 388 20.75 15.04 -5.30
N ARG A 389 21.55 14.72 -4.27
CA ARG A 389 21.10 14.73 -2.87
C ARG A 389 20.95 16.19 -2.39
N SER A 390 19.86 16.48 -1.70
CA SER A 390 19.63 17.81 -1.14
C SER A 390 20.68 18.18 -0.07
N ALA A 391 20.85 19.47 0.17
CA ALA A 391 21.65 19.98 1.27
C ALA A 391 20.87 20.07 2.59
N VAL A 392 19.55 20.02 2.55
CA VAL A 392 18.70 19.91 3.74
C VAL A 392 17.94 18.59 3.66
N LEU A 393 18.02 17.81 4.73
CA LEU A 393 17.50 16.45 4.82
C LEU A 393 16.54 16.36 5.98
N VAL A 394 15.43 15.64 5.84
CA VAL A 394 14.56 15.32 6.98
C VAL A 394 14.91 13.93 7.51
N THR A 395 15.11 13.86 8.82
CA THR A 395 15.32 12.61 9.55
C THR A 395 14.19 12.38 10.53
N ASN A 396 14.00 11.14 10.97
CA ASN A 396 13.00 10.79 11.99
C ASN A 396 13.43 11.18 13.42
N GLU A 397 14.44 12.03 13.57
CA GLU A 397 14.82 12.61 14.86
C GLU A 397 13.61 13.35 15.45
N GLY A 398 13.26 13.05 16.71
CA GLY A 398 12.18 13.75 17.42
C GLY A 398 10.77 13.47 16.91
N GLU A 399 10.55 12.44 16.09
CA GLU A 399 9.22 12.07 15.60
C GLU A 399 8.28 11.66 16.75
N SER A 400 7.00 12.04 16.63
CA SER A 400 5.98 11.88 17.67
C SER A 400 5.62 10.44 18.01
N ARG A 401 5.86 9.53 17.07
CA ARG A 401 5.56 8.09 17.17
C ARG A 401 6.54 7.33 18.07
N ARG A 402 7.78 7.81 18.21
CA ARG A 402 8.78 7.20 19.10
C ARG A 402 8.64 7.81 20.49
N LYS A 403 8.37 6.98 21.50
CA LYS A 403 8.68 7.36 22.88
C LYS A 403 10.21 7.49 22.96
N ARG A 404 10.71 8.66 23.35
CA ARG A 404 12.16 8.86 23.56
C ARG A 404 12.66 7.81 24.55
N ASP A 405 13.59 6.98 24.14
CA ASP A 405 14.41 6.23 25.09
C ASP A 405 15.26 7.27 25.84
N ALA A 406 15.15 7.32 27.17
CA ALA A 406 15.87 8.28 28.01
C ALA A 406 17.39 8.11 27.99
N TRP A 407 17.89 7.08 27.30
CA TRP A 407 19.28 6.64 27.29
C TRP A 407 19.98 6.84 25.92
N VAL A 408 19.32 7.53 24.97
CA VAL A 408 19.89 7.94 23.67
C VAL A 408 19.81 9.46 23.51
#